data_AF-A0AAD5HHE1-F1
#
_entry.id   AF-A0AAD5HHE1-F1
#
_cell.length_a   1.000
_cell.length_b   1.000
_cell.length_c   1.000
_cell.angle_alpha   90.00
_cell.angle_beta   90.00
_cell.angle_gamma   90.00
#
_symmetry.space_group_name_H-M   'P 1'
#
loop_
_entity.id
_entity.type
_entity.pdbx_description
1 polymer ?
#
loop_
_entity_poly.entity_id
_entity_poly.type
_entity_poly.pdbx_seq_one_letter_code
_entity_poly.pdbx_strand_id
1 'polypeptide(L)'
;MVFNQKDSQIILKWITDNTQSCLFLLYEQILPDDAFGKVMIRNLKLRNIELKGIHAYPTLDTQVQRFKQLNWHDVHAVDINTLHDHPSSQEEIRR
;
A
#
# COMPACT_ATOMS: atom_id res chain seq x y z
N MET A 1 -18.20 -2.39 -11.67
CA MET A 1 -17.78 -1.42 -10.63
C MET A 1 -16.26 -1.39 -10.65
N VAL A 2 -15.64 -0.22 -10.82
CA VAL A 2 -14.19 -0.08 -10.98
C VAL A 2 -13.65 0.57 -9.72
N PHE A 3 -12.77 -0.10 -8.98
CA PHE A 3 -12.16 0.43 -7.78
C PHE A 3 -10.92 1.26 -8.14
N ASN A 4 -10.97 2.57 -7.90
CA ASN A 4 -9.90 3.53 -8.16
C ASN A 4 -9.48 4.25 -6.86
N GLN A 5 -8.58 5.23 -6.96
CA GLN A 5 -8.09 6.01 -5.81
C GLN A 5 -9.22 6.61 -4.95
N LYS A 6 -10.27 7.15 -5.57
CA LYS A 6 -11.36 7.80 -4.82
C LYS A 6 -12.17 6.79 -4.03
N ASP A 7 -12.41 5.61 -4.60
CA ASP A 7 -13.15 4.55 -3.93
C ASP A 7 -12.39 4.05 -2.70
N SER A 8 -11.07 3.91 -2.79
CA SER A 8 -10.25 3.49 -1.66
C SER A 8 -10.16 4.56 -0.56
N GLN A 9 -10.22 5.83 -0.91
CA GLN A 9 -10.29 6.93 0.05
C GLN A 9 -11.63 6.98 0.78
N ILE A 10 -12.74 6.70 0.08
CA ILE A 10 -14.07 6.62 0.68
C ILE A 10 -14.13 5.52 1.73
N ILE A 11 -13.53 4.34 1.47
CA ILE A 11 -13.49 3.25 2.45
C ILE A 11 -12.71 3.66 3.71
N LEU A 12 -11.51 4.23 3.54
CA LEU A 12 -10.71 4.68 4.70
C LEU A 12 -11.44 5.77 5.50
N LYS A 13 -12.07 6.72 4.81
CA LYS A 13 -12.88 7.75 5.47
C LYS A 13 -14.05 7.14 6.23
N TRP A 14 -14.77 6.21 5.62
CA TRP A 14 -15.89 5.53 6.27
C TRP A 14 -15.44 4.81 7.55
N ILE A 15 -14.32 4.09 7.53
CA ILE A 15 -13.77 3.43 8.74
C ILE A 15 -13.48 4.47 9.82
N THR A 16 -12.82 5.57 9.45
CA THR A 16 -12.47 6.66 10.38
C THR A 16 -13.72 7.29 11.01
N ASP A 17 -14.76 7.53 10.21
CA ASP A 17 -15.99 8.18 10.67
C ASP A 17 -16.90 7.26 11.51
N ASN A 18 -16.75 5.93 11.38
CA ASN A 18 -17.70 4.95 11.94
C ASN A 18 -17.08 4.01 12.99
N THR A 19 -15.78 4.13 13.29
CA THR A 19 -15.12 3.29 14.31
C THR A 19 -14.38 4.17 15.31
N GLN A 20 -14.47 3.82 16.59
CA GLN A 20 -13.76 4.56 17.65
C GLN A 20 -12.31 4.12 17.80
N SER A 21 -12.04 2.83 17.55
CA SER A 21 -10.71 2.24 17.65
C SER A 21 -10.62 1.07 16.68
N CYS A 22 -9.68 1.14 15.73
CA CYS A 22 -9.43 0.07 14.78
C CYS A 22 -7.95 0.05 14.36
N LEU A 23 -7.53 -1.12 13.85
CA LEU A 23 -6.25 -1.30 13.19
C LEU A 23 -6.50 -1.60 11.72
N PHE A 24 -5.79 -0.92 10.82
CA PHE A 24 -5.84 -1.17 9.38
C PHE A 24 -4.48 -1.64 8.89
N LEU A 25 -4.45 -2.78 8.21
CA LEU A 25 -3.25 -3.32 7.58
C LEU A 25 -3.40 -3.23 6.07
N LEU A 26 -2.42 -2.61 5.41
CA LEU A 26 -2.38 -2.44 3.96
C LEU A 26 -1.10 -3.05 3.40
N TYR A 27 -1.24 -3.94 2.42
CA TYR A 27 -0.14 -4.49 1.64
C TYR A 27 -0.44 -4.24 0.15
N GLU A 28 0.32 -3.36 -0.48
CA GLU A 28 0.17 -3.04 -1.90
C GLU A 28 1.49 -2.62 -2.55
N GLN A 29 1.50 -2.59 -3.88
CA GLN A 29 2.69 -2.25 -4.65
C GLN A 29 3.03 -0.76 -4.54
N ILE A 30 4.33 -0.44 -4.53
CA ILE A 30 4.89 0.92 -4.54
C ILE A 30 5.93 1.05 -5.67
N LEU A 31 6.46 2.25 -5.84
CA LEU A 31 7.51 2.63 -6.79
C LEU A 31 7.19 2.28 -8.26
N PRO A 32 6.02 2.69 -8.79
CA PRO A 32 5.61 2.34 -10.16
C PRO A 32 6.56 2.82 -11.26
N ASP A 33 7.33 3.86 -10.98
CA ASP A 33 8.15 4.55 -11.97
C ASP A 33 9.63 4.12 -11.97
N ASP A 34 10.03 3.26 -11.03
CA ASP A 34 11.37 2.64 -11.07
C ASP A 34 11.45 1.54 -12.16
N ALA A 35 12.64 0.96 -12.33
CA ALA A 35 12.85 -0.06 -13.35
C ALA A 35 11.99 -1.32 -13.11
N PHE A 36 11.82 -1.74 -11.85
CA PHE A 36 11.02 -2.90 -11.49
C PHE A 36 9.53 -2.62 -11.65
N GLY A 37 9.04 -1.49 -11.14
CA GLY A 37 7.66 -1.02 -11.21
C GLY A 37 7.17 -0.89 -12.65
N LYS A 38 7.98 -0.33 -13.54
CA LYS A 38 7.64 -0.23 -14.97
C LYS A 38 7.46 -1.61 -15.61
N VAL A 39 8.35 -2.56 -15.30
CA VAL A 39 8.26 -3.94 -15.79
C VAL A 39 7.03 -4.64 -15.20
N MET A 40 6.78 -4.48 -13.90
CA MET A 40 5.62 -5.03 -13.20
C MET A 40 4.31 -4.53 -13.83
N ILE A 41 4.16 -3.22 -14.04
CA ILE A 41 2.97 -2.62 -14.65
C ILE A 41 2.78 -3.13 -16.08
N ARG A 42 3.86 -3.20 -16.87
CA ARG A 42 3.79 -3.78 -18.22
C ARG A 42 3.32 -5.23 -18.19
N ASN A 43 3.85 -6.05 -17.28
CA ASN A 43 3.51 -7.45 -17.13
C ASN A 43 2.05 -7.67 -16.67
N LEU A 44 1.51 -6.77 -15.86
CA LEU A 44 0.10 -6.79 -15.46
C LEU A 44 -0.80 -6.37 -16.62
N LYS A 45 -0.44 -5.31 -17.35
CA LYS A 45 -1.17 -4.86 -18.54
C LYS A 45 -1.26 -5.93 -19.62
N LEU A 46 -0.20 -6.70 -19.84
CA LEU A 46 -0.22 -7.84 -20.78
C LEU A 46 -1.23 -8.93 -20.38
N ARG A 47 -1.65 -8.98 -19.11
CA ARG A 47 -2.67 -9.89 -18.57
C ARG A 47 -4.03 -9.21 -18.42
N ASN A 48 -4.22 -8.03 -19.03
CA ASN A 48 -5.41 -7.19 -18.88
C ASN A 48 -5.70 -6.78 -17.42
N ILE A 49 -4.67 -6.71 -16.57
CA ILE A 49 -4.77 -6.23 -15.19
C ILE A 49 -4.28 -4.78 -15.13
N GLU A 50 -5.12 -3.89 -14.61
CA GLU A 50 -4.81 -2.48 -14.44
C GLU A 50 -4.84 -2.10 -12.96
N LEU A 51 -3.72 -1.59 -12.45
CA LEU A 51 -3.61 -1.06 -11.10
C LEU A 51 -4.00 0.43 -11.09
N LYS A 52 -5.30 0.72 -11.01
CA LYS A 52 -5.85 2.08 -11.18
C LYS A 52 -5.43 3.08 -10.11
N GLY A 53 -4.98 2.62 -8.94
CA GLY A 53 -4.50 3.46 -7.85
C GLY A 53 -2.97 3.58 -7.77
N ILE A 54 -2.20 2.90 -8.63
CA ILE A 54 -0.76 2.70 -8.40
C ILE A 54 0.06 4.00 -8.36
N HIS A 55 -0.37 5.01 -9.12
CA HIS A 55 0.32 6.32 -9.17
C HIS A 55 -0.22 7.33 -8.15
N ALA A 56 -1.27 7.01 -7.40
CA ALA A 56 -1.85 7.93 -6.43
C ALA A 56 -0.99 8.07 -5.16
N TYR A 57 -0.43 6.96 -4.69
CA TYR A 57 0.39 6.89 -3.47
C TYR A 57 1.63 6.02 -3.75
N PRO A 58 2.56 6.50 -4.61
CA PRO A 58 3.62 5.69 -5.18
C PRO A 58 4.74 5.31 -4.20
N THR A 59 4.81 5.91 -3.01
CA THR A 59 5.87 5.66 -2.02
C THR A 59 5.30 5.39 -0.64
N LEU A 60 6.11 4.78 0.24
CA LEU A 60 5.76 4.61 1.66
C LEU A 60 5.34 5.94 2.30
N ASP A 61 6.07 7.02 2.05
CA ASP A 61 5.73 8.35 2.56
C ASP A 61 4.34 8.81 2.09
N THR A 62 4.03 8.67 0.81
CA THR A 62 2.70 9.07 0.29
C THR A 62 1.57 8.23 0.87
N GLN A 63 1.81 6.95 1.19
CA GLN A 63 0.85 6.12 1.91
C GLN A 63 0.68 6.60 3.34
N VAL A 64 1.77 6.91 4.05
CA VAL A 64 1.70 7.45 5.41
C VAL A 64 0.89 8.75 5.42
N GLN A 65 1.15 9.66 4.46
CA GLN A 65 0.41 10.92 4.36
C GLN A 65 -1.09 10.70 4.07
N ARG A 66 -1.44 9.74 3.21
CA ARG A 66 -2.83 9.39 2.90
C ARG A 66 -3.63 9.05 4.16
N PHE A 67 -3.08 8.23 5.05
CA PHE A 67 -3.76 7.86 6.30
C PHE A 67 -3.79 9.01 7.30
N LYS A 68 -2.68 9.75 7.45
CA LYS A 68 -2.63 10.94 8.33
C LYS A 68 -3.65 12.01 7.93
N GLN A 69 -3.84 12.25 6.64
CA GLN A 69 -4.86 13.18 6.11
C GLN A 69 -6.30 12.75 6.42
N LEU A 70 -6.51 11.48 6.77
CA LEU A 70 -7.79 10.93 7.20
C LEU A 70 -7.85 10.72 8.71
N ASN A 71 -7.09 11.50 9.49
CA ASN A 71 -7.09 11.49 10.96
C ASN A 71 -6.70 10.15 11.60
N TRP A 72 -5.90 9.33 10.93
CA TRP A 72 -5.25 8.20 11.57
C TRP A 72 -4.08 8.70 12.42
N HIS A 73 -4.09 8.33 13.71
CA HIS A 73 -3.14 8.83 14.71
C HIS A 73 -1.75 8.20 14.54
N ASP A 74 -1.68 6.87 14.60
CA ASP A 74 -0.44 6.10 14.49
C ASP A 74 -0.39 5.43 13.10
N VAL A 75 0.56 5.88 12.28
CA VAL A 75 0.71 5.41 10.90
C VAL A 75 2.16 5.04 10.65
N HIS A 76 2.39 3.76 10.36
CA HIS A 76 3.69 3.19 10.03
C HIS A 76 3.61 2.47 8.70
N ALA A 77 4.66 2.61 7.89
CA ALA A 77 4.78 1.91 6.61
C ALA A 77 6.21 1.41 6.47
N VAL A 78 6.36 0.22 5.90
CA VAL A 78 7.64 -0.45 5.70
C VAL A 78 7.56 -1.25 4.40
N ASP A 79 8.68 -1.34 3.68
CA ASP A 79 8.75 -2.20 2.49
C ASP A 79 9.14 -3.64 2.86
N ILE A 80 8.92 -4.55 1.91
CA ILE A 80 9.16 -5.97 2.13
C ILE A 80 10.64 -6.30 2.32
N ASN A 81 11.56 -5.51 1.74
CA ASN A 81 13.00 -5.73 1.91
C ASN A 81 13.40 -5.45 3.36
N THR A 82 12.90 -4.36 3.92
CA THR A 82 13.13 -3.99 5.33
C THR A 82 12.55 -5.04 6.28
N LEU A 83 11.37 -5.60 5.98
CA LEU A 83 10.79 -6.70 6.76
C LEU A 83 11.60 -8.00 6.64
N HIS A 84 12.05 -8.33 5.44
CA HIS A 84 12.88 -9.50 5.16
C HIS A 84 14.22 -9.43 5.89
N ASP A 85 14.86 -8.27 5.88
CA ASP A 85 16.19 -8.06 6.48
C ASP A 85 16.14 -7.92 8.02
N HIS A 86 14.94 -7.88 8.60
CA HIS A 86 14.76 -7.81 10.05
C HIS A 86 15.30 -9.10 10.74
N PRO A 87 16.05 -8.99 11.86
CA PRO A 87 16.68 -10.14 12.51
C PRO A 87 15.73 -11.26 12.91
N SER A 88 14.49 -10.93 13.29
CA SER A 88 13.49 -11.94 13.67
C SER A 88 13.02 -12.81 12.50
N SER A 89 13.12 -12.32 11.27
CA SER A 89 12.69 -13.02 10.05
C SER A 89 13.69 -14.11 9.65
N GLN A 90 14.95 -14.00 10.09
CA GLN A 90 16.04 -14.87 9.65
C GLN A 90 15.89 -16.34 10.05
N GLU A 91 15.22 -16.61 11.19
CA GLU A 91 14.96 -17.98 11.64
C GLU A 91 13.82 -18.64 10.85
N GLU A 92 12.84 -17.86 10.39
CA GLU A 92 11.74 -18.36 9.57
C GLU A 92 12.17 -18.61 8.12
N ILE A 93 13.03 -17.75 7.55
CA ILE A 93 13.54 -17.87 6.18
C ILE A 93 14.38 -19.15 5.99
N ARG A 94 14.98 -19.67 7.06
CA ARG A 94 15.83 -20.88 7.03
C ARG A 94 15.04 -22.19 7.11
N ARG A 95 13.73 -22.14 7.33
CA ARG A 95 12.84 -23.33 7.40
C ARG A 95 12.29 -23.69 6.02
#